data_AF-A0A1V6M0V2-F1
#
_entry.id   AF-A0A1V6M0V2-F1
#
_cell.length_a   1.000
_cell.length_b   1.000
_cell.length_c   1.000
_cell.angle_alpha   90.00
_cell.angle_beta   90.00
_cell.angle_gamma   90.00
#
_symmetry.space_group_name_H-M   'P 1'
#
loop_
_entity.id
_entity.type
_entity.pdbx_description
1 polymer ?
#
loop_
_entity_poly.entity_id
_entity_poly.type
_entity_poly.pdbx_seq_one_letter_code
_entity_poly.pdbx_strand_id
1 'polypeptide(L)'
;MLEQNVRSFLQFTGKINKGMRKTINEEPHMFLAFNNGIAVTAEEIEIAKSGDGKGYLVSKVKDFQIVNGGQTTASIYHTFKKDKANISGVFVQVKLTVVKNRNDFSKIVSRISEYANTQNKVSVSDLSSNIPYHIELEKLSRGIFTPHVTGQINQTRWFYERARGQYKNARIKEGFTKAKQKAFDLKNPKKQMFNKEDLAKYVNAYREIYDGNKLRIGPHLVVQGNQKNYAQFLNNNLIDKPDNIYFEDIVSKAILFRTAEKLYGVKPNAIGDLRYITVPYTISLLSYLTEYKLDLFKIWTNQSISEGLQSTLRDLMRLVEKFIKDSAPGALCGEWGKKQDCWIAMKEEFKNTSIPVPPDDLINPETRPRRRISDTEVENSNFKEIEATIKNISTQKWKVIYQYCKENDEIPDYFTNAVHNLGRKLKEGIRPTSKEILLVNELLNKIIYKTSIFDEE
;
A
#
# COMPACT_ATOMS: atom_id res chain seq x y z
N MET A 1 -17.16 -6.42 -14.73
CA MET A 1 -17.97 -5.35 -14.06
C MET A 1 -17.23 -4.34 -13.16
N LEU A 2 -15.97 -4.55 -12.71
CA LEU A 2 -15.31 -3.70 -11.68
C LEU A 2 -13.94 -3.11 -12.06
N GLU A 3 -13.51 -3.25 -13.31
CA GLU A 3 -12.11 -3.08 -13.75
C GLU A 3 -11.56 -1.65 -13.65
N GLN A 4 -12.42 -0.63 -13.59
CA GLN A 4 -12.01 0.78 -13.51
C GLN A 4 -12.00 1.37 -12.09
N ASN A 5 -12.16 0.54 -11.06
CA ASN A 5 -12.16 1.04 -9.67
C ASN A 5 -10.74 1.36 -9.17
N VAL A 6 -10.58 2.55 -8.58
CA VAL A 6 -9.31 3.07 -8.01
C VAL A 6 -8.85 2.29 -6.76
N ARG A 7 -9.69 1.40 -6.21
CA ARG A 7 -9.36 0.51 -5.09
C ARG A 7 -9.26 -0.93 -5.58
N SER A 8 -8.14 -1.59 -5.28
CA SER A 8 -8.10 -3.05 -5.26
C SER A 8 -9.16 -3.58 -4.28
N PHE A 9 -9.83 -4.66 -4.66
CA PHE A 9 -10.90 -5.30 -3.89
C PHE A 9 -10.48 -5.52 -2.42
N LEU A 10 -11.02 -4.71 -1.50
CA LEU A 10 -10.77 -4.81 -0.07
C LEU A 10 -11.55 -6.01 0.49
N GLN A 11 -10.85 -7.02 1.00
CA GLN A 11 -11.48 -8.16 1.66
C GLN A 11 -12.38 -7.75 2.86
N PHE A 12 -13.40 -8.59 3.08
CA PHE A 12 -14.58 -8.40 3.95
C PHE A 12 -14.32 -8.43 5.46
N THR A 13 -13.53 -7.51 6.00
CA THR A 13 -13.28 -7.45 7.46
C THR A 13 -13.70 -6.15 8.12
N GLY A 14 -14.43 -5.28 7.42
CA GLY A 14 -14.93 -4.01 7.98
C GLY A 14 -16.18 -4.16 8.85
N LYS A 15 -16.36 -3.28 9.84
CA LYS A 15 -17.56 -3.17 10.69
C LYS A 15 -18.86 -3.04 9.86
N ILE A 16 -18.77 -2.33 8.73
CA ILE A 16 -19.88 -2.10 7.79
C ILE A 16 -20.34 -3.41 7.13
N ASN A 17 -19.41 -4.26 6.70
CA ASN A 17 -19.75 -5.54 6.04
C ASN A 17 -20.40 -6.54 7.02
N LYS A 18 -20.00 -6.50 8.30
CA LYS A 18 -20.69 -7.27 9.35
C LYS A 18 -22.13 -6.80 9.53
N GLY A 19 -22.38 -5.50 9.47
CA GLY A 19 -23.74 -4.93 9.52
C GLY A 19 -24.61 -5.40 8.36
N MET A 20 -24.13 -5.23 7.12
CA MET A 20 -24.85 -5.70 5.91
C MET A 20 -25.15 -7.21 5.97
N ARG A 21 -24.16 -8.03 6.34
CA ARG A 21 -24.33 -9.48 6.50
C ARG A 21 -25.38 -9.83 7.54
N LYS A 22 -25.41 -9.10 8.66
CA LYS A 22 -26.43 -9.25 9.71
C LYS A 22 -27.81 -8.93 9.17
N THR A 23 -27.99 -7.79 8.50
CA THR A 23 -29.28 -7.39 7.91
C THR A 23 -29.77 -8.41 6.89
N ILE A 24 -28.89 -8.97 6.04
CA ILE A 24 -29.29 -10.00 5.06
C ILE A 24 -29.84 -11.26 5.75
N ASN A 25 -29.20 -11.70 6.84
CA ASN A 25 -29.58 -12.94 7.52
C ASN A 25 -30.80 -12.78 8.45
N GLU A 26 -30.93 -11.63 9.11
CA GLU A 26 -31.94 -11.42 10.17
C GLU A 26 -33.14 -10.60 9.69
N GLU A 27 -32.92 -9.57 8.87
CA GLU A 27 -33.95 -8.59 8.48
C GLU A 27 -33.85 -8.20 6.97
N PRO A 28 -33.91 -9.17 6.03
CA PRO A 28 -33.62 -8.92 4.61
C PRO A 28 -34.53 -7.86 3.98
N HIS A 29 -35.80 -7.80 4.42
CA HIS A 29 -36.79 -6.81 3.96
C HIS A 29 -36.41 -5.35 4.29
N MET A 30 -35.58 -5.14 5.32
CA MET A 30 -35.07 -3.81 5.70
C MET A 30 -33.76 -3.44 4.99
N PHE A 31 -33.22 -4.32 4.14
CA PHE A 31 -31.91 -4.10 3.52
C PHE A 31 -31.86 -2.79 2.72
N LEU A 32 -32.93 -2.48 1.99
CA LEU A 32 -33.08 -1.23 1.23
C LEU A 32 -33.03 0.02 2.13
N ALA A 33 -33.57 -0.06 3.35
CA ALA A 33 -33.65 1.04 4.28
C ALA A 33 -32.34 1.25 5.08
N PHE A 34 -31.66 0.15 5.43
CA PHE A 34 -30.48 0.19 6.30
C PHE A 34 -29.15 0.33 5.55
N ASN A 35 -29.11 0.00 4.26
CA ASN A 35 -27.86 -0.13 3.53
C ASN A 35 -27.88 0.70 2.24
N ASN A 36 -26.70 1.18 1.86
CA ASN A 36 -26.54 1.95 0.63
C ASN A 36 -26.76 1.07 -0.61
N GLY A 37 -27.39 1.65 -1.62
CA GLY A 37 -27.61 1.05 -2.93
C GLY A 37 -26.35 0.93 -3.81
N ILE A 38 -26.57 0.74 -5.10
CA ILE A 38 -25.52 0.69 -6.14
C ILE A 38 -25.70 1.85 -7.12
N ALA A 39 -24.58 2.38 -7.62
CA ALA A 39 -24.56 3.32 -8.73
C ALA A 39 -24.02 2.62 -9.97
N VAL A 40 -24.71 2.81 -11.09
CA VAL A 40 -24.50 2.07 -12.32
C VAL A 40 -24.45 3.00 -13.51
N THR A 41 -23.55 2.75 -14.44
CA THR A 41 -23.54 3.34 -15.78
C THR A 41 -23.95 2.30 -16.82
N ALA A 42 -24.61 2.75 -17.89
CA ALA A 42 -25.02 1.93 -19.01
C ALA A 42 -24.84 2.69 -20.34
N GLU A 43 -24.65 1.96 -21.43
CA GLU A 43 -24.67 2.52 -22.78
C GLU A 43 -26.11 2.79 -23.22
N GLU A 44 -27.01 1.83 -22.95
CA GLU A 44 -28.39 1.84 -23.41
C GLU A 44 -29.29 1.08 -22.43
N ILE A 45 -30.54 1.51 -22.31
CA ILE A 45 -31.59 0.79 -21.58
C ILE A 45 -32.85 0.67 -22.43
N GLU A 46 -33.51 -0.47 -22.34
CA GLU A 46 -34.86 -0.68 -22.85
C GLU A 46 -35.82 -0.74 -21.66
N ILE A 47 -36.97 -0.07 -21.78
CA ILE A 47 -37.96 0.04 -20.72
C ILE A 47 -39.29 -0.53 -21.23
N ALA A 48 -39.90 -1.41 -20.45
CA ALA A 48 -41.22 -1.97 -20.70
C ALA A 48 -42.22 -1.52 -19.64
N LYS A 49 -43.52 -1.55 -19.94
CA LYS A 49 -44.56 -1.39 -18.91
C LYS A 49 -44.58 -2.64 -18.02
N SER A 50 -44.71 -2.44 -16.72
CA SER A 50 -44.93 -3.53 -15.78
C SER A 50 -46.25 -4.25 -16.09
N GLY A 51 -46.29 -5.57 -15.85
CA GLY A 51 -47.47 -6.41 -16.13
C GLY A 51 -48.72 -6.03 -15.32
N ASP A 52 -48.54 -5.31 -14.21
CA ASP A 52 -49.61 -4.76 -13.38
C ASP A 52 -50.04 -3.33 -13.78
N GLY A 53 -49.40 -2.74 -14.81
CA GLY A 53 -49.70 -1.42 -15.33
C GLY A 53 -49.29 -0.24 -14.43
N LYS A 54 -48.67 -0.50 -13.27
CA LYS A 54 -48.39 0.53 -12.24
C LYS A 54 -47.04 1.23 -12.40
N GLY A 55 -46.27 0.88 -13.43
CA GLY A 55 -44.97 1.51 -13.65
C GLY A 55 -44.21 0.91 -14.82
N TYR A 56 -42.91 1.17 -14.80
CA TYR A 56 -41.97 0.77 -15.83
C TYR A 56 -40.92 -0.18 -15.25
N LEU A 57 -40.54 -1.18 -16.06
CA LEU A 57 -39.47 -2.13 -15.77
C LEU A 57 -38.36 -1.92 -16.78
N VAL A 58 -37.11 -2.02 -16.34
CA VAL A 58 -35.98 -2.10 -17.26
C VAL A 58 -35.94 -3.52 -17.81
N SER A 59 -36.29 -3.69 -19.10
CA SER A 59 -36.32 -5.00 -19.75
C SER A 59 -34.94 -5.45 -20.21
N LYS A 60 -34.05 -4.50 -20.53
CA LYS A 60 -32.69 -4.78 -20.99
C LYS A 60 -31.75 -3.61 -20.67
N VAL A 61 -30.51 -3.93 -20.36
CA VAL A 61 -29.42 -2.96 -20.19
C VAL A 61 -28.21 -3.41 -20.99
N LYS A 62 -27.62 -2.49 -21.74
CA LYS A 62 -26.37 -2.70 -22.47
C LYS A 62 -25.21 -2.03 -21.73
N ASP A 63 -24.12 -2.78 -21.56
CA ASP A 63 -22.91 -2.35 -20.84
C ASP A 63 -23.17 -1.87 -19.40
N PHE A 64 -23.81 -2.73 -18.60
CA PHE A 64 -24.11 -2.47 -17.19
C PHE A 64 -22.84 -2.48 -16.33
N GLN A 65 -22.42 -1.32 -15.85
CA GLN A 65 -21.19 -1.17 -15.07
C GLN A 65 -21.46 -0.57 -13.69
N ILE A 66 -21.07 -1.28 -12.64
CA ILE A 66 -21.20 -0.79 -11.26
C ILE A 66 -20.02 0.13 -10.94
N VAL A 67 -20.30 1.42 -10.84
CA VAL A 67 -19.29 2.47 -10.54
C VAL A 67 -19.21 2.81 -9.05
N ASN A 68 -20.22 2.44 -8.26
CA ASN A 68 -20.23 2.45 -6.79
C ASN A 68 -21.16 1.36 -6.25
N GLY A 69 -20.85 0.81 -5.07
CA GLY A 69 -21.66 -0.23 -4.42
C GLY A 69 -21.04 -1.62 -4.48
N GLY A 70 -19.73 -1.72 -4.74
CA GLY A 70 -18.99 -2.99 -4.73
C GLY A 70 -19.07 -3.72 -3.39
N GLN A 71 -19.12 -2.99 -2.26
CA GLN A 71 -19.30 -3.59 -0.93
C GLN A 71 -20.71 -4.15 -0.74
N THR A 72 -21.76 -3.43 -1.18
CA THR A 72 -23.16 -3.89 -1.16
C THR A 72 -23.31 -5.17 -2.00
N THR A 73 -22.89 -5.09 -3.26
CA THR A 73 -22.96 -6.20 -4.24
C THR A 73 -22.27 -7.45 -3.70
N ALA A 74 -21.05 -7.28 -3.21
CA ALA A 74 -20.26 -8.43 -2.79
C ALA A 74 -20.66 -8.96 -1.41
N SER A 75 -21.20 -8.12 -0.51
CA SER A 75 -21.76 -8.61 0.76
C SER A 75 -23.01 -9.46 0.54
N ILE A 76 -23.86 -9.08 -0.41
CA ILE A 76 -25.01 -9.91 -0.83
C ILE A 76 -24.50 -11.24 -1.41
N TYR A 77 -23.57 -11.19 -2.37
CA TYR A 77 -23.00 -12.39 -3.00
C TYR A 77 -22.36 -13.36 -1.99
N HIS A 78 -21.50 -12.85 -1.10
CA HIS A 78 -20.82 -13.70 -0.13
C HIS A 78 -21.77 -14.27 0.93
N THR A 79 -22.76 -13.49 1.39
CA THR A 79 -23.76 -14.00 2.35
C THR A 79 -24.63 -15.08 1.70
N PHE A 80 -25.05 -14.87 0.45
CA PHE A 80 -25.75 -15.89 -0.34
C PHE A 80 -24.90 -17.17 -0.54
N LYS A 81 -23.63 -17.04 -0.96
CA LYS A 81 -22.79 -18.20 -1.28
C LYS A 81 -22.24 -18.94 -0.05
N LYS A 82 -21.74 -18.21 0.94
CA LYS A 82 -21.04 -18.75 2.11
C LYS A 82 -22.00 -19.11 3.25
N ASP A 83 -22.99 -18.27 3.51
CA ASP A 83 -23.96 -18.51 4.59
C ASP A 83 -25.22 -19.22 4.10
N LYS A 84 -25.35 -19.41 2.79
CA LYS A 84 -26.56 -19.99 2.16
C LYS A 84 -27.83 -19.20 2.49
N ALA A 85 -27.69 -17.89 2.71
CA ALA A 85 -28.78 -17.02 3.08
C ALA A 85 -29.81 -16.87 1.95
N ASN A 86 -31.10 -16.81 2.31
CA ASN A 86 -32.14 -16.48 1.35
C ASN A 86 -32.16 -14.97 1.08
N ILE A 87 -31.88 -14.57 -0.16
CA ILE A 87 -31.82 -13.16 -0.57
C ILE A 87 -33.10 -12.66 -1.24
N SER A 88 -34.17 -13.47 -1.31
CA SER A 88 -35.42 -13.10 -2.00
C SER A 88 -36.09 -11.84 -1.44
N GLY A 89 -35.86 -11.52 -0.15
CA GLY A 89 -36.36 -10.32 0.50
C GLY A 89 -35.43 -9.10 0.43
N VAL A 90 -34.25 -9.23 -0.20
CA VAL A 90 -33.25 -8.15 -0.26
C VAL A 90 -33.50 -7.27 -1.48
N PHE A 91 -33.89 -6.02 -1.22
CA PHE A 91 -34.04 -4.99 -2.25
C PHE A 91 -32.89 -3.99 -2.19
N VAL A 92 -32.35 -3.61 -3.35
CA VAL A 92 -31.21 -2.70 -3.47
C VAL A 92 -31.60 -1.51 -4.34
N GLN A 93 -31.40 -0.30 -3.84
CA GLN A 93 -31.62 0.91 -4.63
C GLN A 93 -30.57 1.01 -5.74
N VAL A 94 -31.00 1.28 -6.97
CA VAL A 94 -30.09 1.47 -8.12
C VAL A 94 -30.19 2.91 -8.62
N LYS A 95 -29.06 3.60 -8.71
CA LYS A 95 -28.93 4.84 -9.49
C LYS A 95 -28.29 4.51 -10.84
N LEU A 96 -29.10 4.44 -11.90
CA LEU A 96 -28.64 4.12 -13.25
C LEU A 96 -28.46 5.39 -14.09
N THR A 97 -27.29 5.54 -14.74
CA THR A 97 -26.96 6.67 -15.63
C THR A 97 -26.63 6.16 -17.02
N VAL A 98 -27.37 6.63 -18.03
CA VAL A 98 -27.15 6.27 -19.44
C VAL A 98 -26.24 7.28 -20.12
N VAL A 99 -25.13 6.83 -20.70
CA VAL A 99 -24.15 7.70 -21.37
C VAL A 99 -24.26 7.53 -22.89
N LYS A 100 -24.93 8.50 -23.54
CA LYS A 100 -25.29 8.42 -24.96
C LYS A 100 -24.12 8.66 -25.94
N ASN A 101 -23.09 9.43 -25.54
CA ASN A 101 -21.94 9.72 -26.40
C ASN A 101 -20.79 8.73 -26.14
N ARG A 102 -20.51 7.83 -27.09
CA ARG A 102 -19.45 6.81 -26.97
C ARG A 102 -18.05 7.40 -26.84
N ASN A 103 -17.77 8.55 -27.47
CA ASN A 103 -16.44 9.18 -27.42
C ASN A 103 -16.09 9.71 -26.02
N ASP A 104 -17.10 10.04 -25.22
CA ASP A 104 -16.93 10.53 -23.84
C ASP A 104 -17.20 9.46 -22.78
N PHE A 105 -17.59 8.24 -23.16
CA PHE A 105 -18.06 7.20 -22.25
C PHE A 105 -17.05 6.93 -21.12
N SER A 106 -15.80 6.64 -21.47
CA SER A 106 -14.74 6.38 -20.49
C SER A 106 -14.47 7.59 -19.58
N LYS A 107 -14.55 8.82 -20.11
CA LYS A 107 -14.31 10.05 -19.34
C LYS A 107 -15.45 10.34 -18.36
N ILE A 108 -16.69 10.15 -18.80
CA ILE A 108 -17.89 10.36 -17.99
C ILE A 108 -17.99 9.28 -16.91
N VAL A 109 -17.78 8.01 -17.25
CA VAL A 109 -17.74 6.90 -16.28
C VAL A 109 -16.68 7.13 -15.21
N SER A 110 -15.47 7.57 -15.61
CA SER A 110 -14.40 7.93 -14.68
C SER A 110 -14.82 9.04 -13.70
N ARG A 111 -15.46 10.10 -14.19
CA ARG A 111 -15.94 11.22 -13.34
C ARG A 111 -17.10 10.78 -12.45
N ILE A 112 -18.04 9.99 -12.96
CA ILE A 112 -19.14 9.46 -12.15
C ILE A 112 -18.57 8.57 -11.04
N SER A 113 -17.58 7.72 -11.33
CA SER A 113 -16.90 6.92 -10.31
C SER A 113 -16.18 7.80 -9.29
N GLU A 114 -15.43 8.82 -9.73
CA GLU A 114 -14.79 9.80 -8.85
C GLU A 114 -15.79 10.46 -7.90
N TYR A 115 -16.86 11.05 -8.44
CA TYR A 115 -17.87 11.77 -7.65
C TYR A 115 -18.73 10.82 -6.80
N ALA A 116 -19.07 9.62 -7.27
CA ALA A 116 -19.82 8.66 -6.47
C ALA A 116 -19.00 8.16 -5.27
N ASN A 117 -17.68 8.05 -5.41
CA ASN A 117 -16.77 7.62 -4.34
C ASN A 117 -16.43 8.72 -3.31
N THR A 118 -16.92 9.95 -3.49
CA THR A 118 -16.65 11.07 -2.57
C THR A 118 -17.24 10.89 -1.17
N GLN A 119 -18.21 9.97 -0.96
CA GLN A 119 -18.71 9.64 0.38
C GLN A 119 -17.71 8.82 1.24
N ASN A 120 -16.63 8.28 0.66
CA ASN A 120 -15.48 7.76 1.40
C ASN A 120 -14.20 8.39 0.85
N LYS A 121 -13.81 9.55 1.39
CA LYS A 121 -12.62 10.36 1.01
C LYS A 121 -11.52 9.51 0.37
N VAL A 122 -11.41 9.56 -0.96
CA VAL A 122 -10.26 8.98 -1.68
C VAL A 122 -9.05 9.82 -1.30
N SER A 123 -8.01 9.18 -0.79
CA SER A 123 -6.81 9.92 -0.37
C SER A 123 -5.95 10.26 -1.58
N VAL A 124 -5.16 11.34 -1.48
CA VAL A 124 -4.13 11.67 -2.49
C VAL A 124 -3.15 10.50 -2.67
N SER A 125 -2.90 9.76 -1.59
CA SER A 125 -2.18 8.49 -1.63
C SER A 125 -2.87 7.53 -2.61
N ASP A 126 -4.15 7.22 -2.47
CA ASP A 126 -4.84 6.28 -3.38
C ASP A 126 -4.74 6.70 -4.86
N LEU A 127 -4.96 7.99 -5.18
CA LEU A 127 -4.94 8.51 -6.55
C LEU A 127 -3.55 8.46 -7.22
N SER A 128 -2.48 8.60 -6.43
CA SER A 128 -1.10 8.63 -6.94
C SER A 128 -0.51 7.23 -7.18
N SER A 129 -1.24 6.14 -6.88
CA SER A 129 -0.69 4.78 -6.95
C SER A 129 -0.01 4.44 -8.28
N ASN A 130 -0.52 4.95 -9.41
CA ASN A 130 -0.03 4.58 -10.75
C ASN A 130 1.05 5.53 -11.32
N ILE A 131 1.58 6.46 -10.53
CA ILE A 131 2.70 7.31 -10.95
C ILE A 131 3.95 6.43 -11.18
N PRO A 132 4.73 6.62 -12.26
CA PRO A 132 5.89 5.79 -12.60
C PRO A 132 6.88 5.60 -11.45
N TYR A 133 7.18 6.66 -10.70
CA TYR A 133 8.01 6.61 -9.50
C TYR A 133 7.62 5.49 -8.53
N HIS A 134 6.31 5.32 -8.24
CA HIS A 134 5.86 4.31 -7.29
C HIS A 134 5.89 2.90 -7.87
N ILE A 135 5.67 2.76 -9.18
CA ILE A 135 5.77 1.47 -9.87
C ILE A 135 7.22 0.98 -9.81
N GLU A 136 8.17 1.88 -10.10
CA GLU A 136 9.60 1.54 -10.03
C GLU A 136 10.05 1.24 -8.59
N LEU A 137 9.59 2.02 -7.61
CA LEU A 137 9.89 1.74 -6.20
C LEU A 137 9.30 0.40 -5.73
N GLU A 138 8.12 0.01 -6.22
CA GLU A 138 7.57 -1.33 -5.99
C GLU A 138 8.46 -2.40 -6.63
N LYS A 139 8.89 -2.22 -7.88
CA LYS A 139 9.78 -3.16 -8.58
C LYS A 139 11.09 -3.39 -7.82
N LEU A 140 11.75 -2.33 -7.36
CA LEU A 140 12.95 -2.38 -6.53
C LEU A 140 12.69 -3.13 -5.22
N SER A 141 11.60 -2.80 -4.53
CA SER A 141 11.19 -3.45 -3.28
C SER A 141 10.97 -4.95 -3.40
N ARG A 142 10.48 -5.44 -4.55
CA ARG A 142 10.28 -6.89 -4.76
C ARG A 142 11.58 -7.62 -5.10
N GLY A 143 12.50 -6.93 -5.78
CA GLY A 143 13.69 -7.53 -6.40
C GLY A 143 14.96 -7.46 -5.55
N ILE A 144 15.01 -6.57 -4.56
CA ILE A 144 16.18 -6.35 -3.70
C ILE A 144 15.98 -7.07 -2.35
N PHE A 145 16.84 -8.05 -2.08
CA PHE A 145 16.97 -8.66 -0.75
C PHE A 145 17.91 -7.83 0.13
N THR A 146 17.66 -7.85 1.43
CA THR A 146 18.56 -7.26 2.41
C THR A 146 19.88 -8.02 2.42
N PRO A 147 20.99 -7.35 2.76
CA PRO A 147 22.24 -8.04 3.07
C PRO A 147 22.04 -9.08 4.18
N HIS A 148 22.90 -10.10 4.20
CA HIS A 148 22.88 -11.08 5.27
C HIS A 148 23.25 -10.43 6.59
N VAL A 149 22.35 -10.52 7.57
CA VAL A 149 22.57 -10.04 8.93
C VAL A 149 22.91 -11.23 9.81
N THR A 150 23.99 -11.13 10.59
CA THR A 150 24.41 -12.17 11.53
C THR A 150 23.26 -12.59 12.45
N GLY A 151 23.02 -13.90 12.55
CA GLY A 151 21.91 -14.46 13.34
C GLY A 151 20.58 -14.58 12.60
N GLN A 152 20.47 -14.13 11.34
CA GLN A 152 19.32 -14.40 10.47
C GLN A 152 19.66 -15.51 9.47
N ILE A 153 18.81 -16.56 9.46
CA ILE A 153 18.98 -17.71 8.57
C ILE A 153 18.62 -17.35 7.12
N ASN A 154 17.56 -16.55 6.93
CA ASN A 154 17.05 -16.17 5.62
C ASN A 154 17.30 -14.69 5.38
N GLN A 155 17.68 -14.33 4.14
CA GLN A 155 17.56 -12.95 3.69
C GLN A 155 16.09 -12.57 3.62
N THR A 156 15.80 -11.31 3.92
CA THR A 156 14.46 -10.76 3.83
C THR A 156 14.40 -9.67 2.77
N ARG A 157 13.23 -9.10 2.52
CA ARG A 157 13.09 -7.90 1.69
C ARG A 157 12.13 -6.90 2.32
N TRP A 158 12.37 -5.63 2.04
CA TRP A 158 11.46 -4.56 2.44
C TRP A 158 10.31 -4.48 1.46
N PHE A 159 9.07 -4.60 1.95
CA PHE A 159 7.86 -4.59 1.13
C PHE A 159 7.25 -3.19 1.07
N TYR A 160 7.34 -2.54 -0.08
CA TYR A 160 6.65 -1.30 -0.36
C TYR A 160 5.21 -1.57 -0.80
N GLU A 161 4.23 -1.06 -0.05
CA GLU A 161 2.81 -1.12 -0.35
C GLU A 161 2.38 0.14 -1.12
N ARG A 162 2.47 0.07 -2.45
CA ARG A 162 2.07 1.14 -3.37
C ARG A 162 0.55 1.33 -3.38
N ALA A 163 -0.21 0.25 -3.37
CA ALA A 163 -1.67 0.26 -3.31
C ALA A 163 -2.17 -0.47 -2.07
N ARG A 164 -3.18 0.10 -1.41
CA ARG A 164 -3.67 -0.39 -0.11
C ARG A 164 -4.08 -1.85 -0.19
N GLY A 165 -3.51 -2.67 0.69
CA GLY A 165 -3.77 -4.10 0.77
C GLY A 165 -2.81 -4.99 -0.03
N GLN A 166 -1.87 -4.44 -0.83
CA GLN A 166 -0.92 -5.23 -1.61
C GLN A 166 -0.11 -6.22 -0.76
N TYR A 167 0.29 -5.88 0.47
CA TYR A 167 1.03 -6.82 1.33
C TYR A 167 0.18 -8.03 1.70
N LYS A 168 -1.05 -7.80 2.16
CA LYS A 168 -1.98 -8.89 2.52
C LYS A 168 -2.27 -9.77 1.32
N ASN A 169 -2.43 -9.14 0.17
CA ASN A 169 -2.65 -9.75 -1.12
C ASN A 169 -1.49 -10.68 -1.53
N ALA A 170 -0.26 -10.17 -1.48
CA ALA A 170 0.94 -10.97 -1.75
C ALA A 170 1.09 -12.15 -0.77
N ARG A 171 0.77 -11.94 0.50
CA ARG A 171 0.81 -12.99 1.53
C ARG A 171 -0.18 -14.12 1.26
N ILE A 172 -1.38 -13.79 0.80
CA ILE A 172 -2.42 -14.77 0.46
C ILE A 172 -2.02 -15.57 -0.80
N LYS A 173 -1.32 -14.93 -1.75
CA LYS A 173 -0.82 -15.55 -2.96
C LYS A 173 0.18 -16.68 -2.74
N GLU A 174 0.99 -16.60 -1.69
CA GLU A 174 1.91 -17.68 -1.33
C GLU A 174 1.15 -18.97 -0.95
N GLY A 175 -0.07 -18.82 -0.42
CA GLY A 175 -0.97 -19.90 -0.06
C GLY A 175 -1.68 -19.66 1.26
N PHE A 176 -2.75 -20.41 1.50
CA PHE A 176 -3.65 -20.19 2.64
C PHE A 176 -3.26 -20.98 3.88
N THR A 177 -2.42 -22.01 3.72
CA THR A 177 -1.91 -22.78 4.85
C THR A 177 -1.01 -21.91 5.71
N LYS A 178 -1.07 -22.12 7.03
CA LYS A 178 -0.20 -21.39 7.98
C LYS A 178 1.28 -21.55 7.64
N ALA A 179 1.68 -22.71 7.09
CA ALA A 179 3.05 -22.97 6.66
C ALA A 179 3.47 -22.05 5.50
N LYS A 180 2.65 -21.94 4.44
CA LYS A 180 2.93 -21.08 3.28
C LYS A 180 2.92 -19.60 3.66
N GLN A 181 1.95 -19.18 4.47
CA GLN A 181 1.92 -17.82 5.01
C GLN A 181 3.14 -17.49 5.87
N LYS A 182 3.59 -18.45 6.70
CA LYS A 182 4.82 -18.29 7.50
C LYS A 182 6.06 -18.21 6.62
N ALA A 183 6.14 -18.97 5.52
CA ALA A 183 7.22 -18.85 4.55
C ALA A 183 7.24 -17.45 3.89
N PHE A 184 6.07 -16.91 3.52
CA PHE A 184 5.96 -15.54 3.05
C PHE A 184 6.45 -14.54 4.09
N ASP A 185 5.98 -14.65 5.34
CA ASP A 185 6.31 -13.73 6.44
C ASP A 185 7.80 -13.81 6.84
N LEU A 186 8.46 -14.96 6.64
CA LEU A 186 9.90 -15.11 6.82
C LEU A 186 10.70 -14.31 5.79
N LYS A 187 10.27 -14.31 4.52
CA LYS A 187 10.91 -13.52 3.44
C LYS A 187 10.49 -12.05 3.45
N ASN A 188 9.27 -11.77 3.87
CA ASN A 188 8.63 -10.44 3.82
C ASN A 188 8.11 -10.07 5.21
N PRO A 189 8.96 -9.82 6.22
CA PRO A 189 8.46 -9.51 7.56
C PRO A 189 7.58 -8.25 7.55
N LYS A 190 6.44 -8.29 8.26
CA LYS A 190 5.55 -7.12 8.39
C LYS A 190 6.26 -5.88 8.96
N LYS A 191 7.29 -6.07 9.79
CA LYS A 191 8.17 -5.01 10.32
C LYS A 191 9.08 -4.36 9.28
N GLN A 192 9.18 -4.94 8.08
CA GLN A 192 9.90 -4.41 6.92
C GLN A 192 8.91 -4.02 5.79
N MET A 193 7.62 -3.84 6.10
CA MET A 193 6.64 -3.28 5.18
C MET A 193 6.42 -1.80 5.46
N PHE A 194 6.28 -0.98 4.42
CA PHE A 194 5.92 0.44 4.51
C PHE A 194 5.05 0.86 3.34
N ASN A 195 4.18 1.85 3.55
CA ASN A 195 3.30 2.39 2.51
C ASN A 195 3.75 3.79 2.04
N LYS A 196 2.95 4.42 1.19
CA LYS A 196 3.19 5.78 0.65
C LYS A 196 3.26 6.88 1.71
N GLU A 197 2.42 6.81 2.73
CA GLU A 197 2.43 7.80 3.82
C GLU A 197 3.67 7.62 4.70
N ASP A 198 4.06 6.37 4.97
CA ASP A 198 5.31 6.04 5.65
C ASP A 198 6.53 6.54 4.87
N LEU A 199 6.56 6.29 3.55
CA LEU A 199 7.61 6.79 2.66
C LEU A 199 7.79 8.31 2.80
N ALA A 200 6.70 9.08 2.66
CA ALA A 200 6.76 10.52 2.82
C ALA A 200 7.22 10.95 4.21
N LYS A 201 6.78 10.24 5.26
CA LYS A 201 7.20 10.49 6.65
C LYS A 201 8.71 10.29 6.82
N TYR A 202 9.27 9.21 6.27
CA TYR A 202 10.70 8.91 6.40
C TYR A 202 11.57 9.87 5.59
N VAL A 203 11.15 10.22 4.37
CA VAL A 203 11.91 11.14 3.50
C VAL A 203 11.83 12.58 4.03
N ASN A 204 10.63 13.08 4.34
CA ASN A 204 10.45 14.48 4.75
C ASN A 204 10.99 14.77 6.16
N ALA A 205 11.14 13.75 7.02
CA ALA A 205 11.79 13.91 8.31
C ALA A 205 13.33 13.97 8.22
N TYR A 206 13.93 13.49 7.13
CA TYR A 206 15.38 13.37 7.03
C TYR A 206 16.07 14.61 6.48
N ARG A 207 15.51 15.25 5.44
CA ARG A 207 16.18 16.36 4.74
C ARG A 207 15.25 17.51 4.44
N GLU A 208 15.73 18.72 4.72
CA GLU A 208 15.06 19.95 4.32
C GLU A 208 15.15 20.17 2.82
N ILE A 209 14.07 20.72 2.25
CA ILE A 209 14.05 21.20 0.86
C ILE A 209 13.63 22.65 0.87
N TYR A 210 14.44 23.49 0.26
CA TYR A 210 14.21 24.91 0.08
C TYR A 210 13.92 25.20 -1.39
N ASP A 211 12.99 26.11 -1.62
CA ASP A 211 12.72 26.73 -2.92
C ASP A 211 12.88 28.25 -2.71
N GLY A 212 14.05 28.76 -3.11
CA GLY A 212 14.55 30.06 -2.65
C GLY A 212 14.61 30.11 -1.11
N ASN A 213 13.98 31.12 -0.52
CA ASN A 213 13.93 31.28 0.94
C ASN A 213 12.80 30.47 1.61
N LYS A 214 11.96 29.78 0.82
CA LYS A 214 10.80 29.07 1.36
C LYS A 214 11.15 27.63 1.67
N LEU A 215 10.98 27.24 2.94
CA LEU A 215 11.07 25.85 3.36
C LEU A 215 9.86 25.07 2.82
N ARG A 216 10.11 24.14 1.91
CA ARG A 216 9.09 23.27 1.30
C ARG A 216 8.94 21.94 2.03
N ILE A 217 10.03 21.43 2.60
CA ILE A 217 10.05 20.16 3.35
C ILE A 217 10.78 20.36 4.68
N GLY A 218 10.19 19.89 5.77
CA GLY A 218 10.78 19.88 7.11
C GLY A 218 9.90 19.14 8.11
N PRO A 219 10.34 18.98 9.38
CA PRO A 219 9.67 18.11 10.35
C PRO A 219 8.26 18.58 10.69
N HIS A 220 8.02 19.90 10.71
CA HIS A 220 6.71 20.50 10.97
C HIS A 220 5.60 19.95 10.03
N LEU A 221 5.93 19.61 8.78
CA LEU A 221 4.97 19.01 7.83
C LEU A 221 4.65 17.56 8.17
N VAL A 222 5.61 16.81 8.71
CA VAL A 222 5.38 15.44 9.20
C VAL A 222 4.39 15.48 10.37
N VAL A 223 4.54 16.46 11.27
CA VAL A 223 3.66 16.67 12.43
C VAL A 223 2.24 17.12 12.04
N GLN A 224 2.08 17.78 10.89
CA GLN A 224 0.76 18.15 10.36
C GLN A 224 -0.11 16.94 9.92
N GLY A 225 0.48 15.74 9.85
CA GLY A 225 -0.22 14.48 9.63
C GLY A 225 -0.04 13.90 8.22
N ASN A 226 -0.29 12.59 8.11
CA ASN A 226 0.06 11.77 6.94
C ASN A 226 -0.40 12.34 5.59
N GLN A 227 -1.67 12.76 5.46
CA GLN A 227 -2.21 13.23 4.18
C GLN A 227 -1.54 14.51 3.70
N LYS A 228 -1.34 15.48 4.61
CA LYS A 228 -0.67 16.76 4.29
C LYS A 228 0.81 16.53 3.98
N ASN A 229 1.48 15.73 4.80
CA ASN A 229 2.89 15.39 4.60
C ASN A 229 3.12 14.68 3.26
N TYR A 230 2.25 13.73 2.91
CA TYR A 230 2.33 12.99 1.66
C TYR A 230 2.11 13.88 0.43
N ALA A 231 1.15 14.81 0.50
CA ALA A 231 0.95 15.78 -0.58
C ALA A 231 2.19 16.66 -0.81
N GLN A 232 2.89 17.07 0.26
CA GLN A 232 4.15 17.81 0.13
C GLN A 232 5.28 16.95 -0.42
N PHE A 233 5.35 15.67 -0.06
CA PHE A 233 6.31 14.74 -0.65
C PHE A 233 6.12 14.65 -2.17
N LEU A 234 4.88 14.46 -2.65
CA LEU A 234 4.61 14.37 -4.09
C LEU A 234 5.07 15.61 -4.87
N ASN A 235 4.93 16.79 -4.28
CA ASN A 235 5.23 18.04 -4.96
C ASN A 235 6.71 18.43 -4.95
N ASN A 236 7.50 17.92 -3.99
CA ASN A 236 8.86 18.44 -3.77
C ASN A 236 9.96 17.35 -3.69
N ASN A 237 9.61 16.08 -3.54
CA ASN A 237 10.57 14.98 -3.33
C ASN A 237 10.50 13.89 -4.40
N LEU A 238 9.57 14.00 -5.35
CA LEU A 238 9.35 12.99 -6.36
C LEU A 238 10.44 13.10 -7.43
N ILE A 239 11.23 12.04 -7.56
CA ILE A 239 12.25 11.90 -8.60
C ILE A 239 11.70 11.07 -9.76
N ASP A 240 12.22 11.29 -10.96
CA ASP A 240 11.68 10.63 -12.16
C ASP A 240 11.86 9.11 -12.13
N LYS A 241 13.05 8.64 -11.76
CA LYS A 241 13.40 7.21 -11.75
C LYS A 241 14.20 6.83 -10.50
N PRO A 242 13.58 6.22 -9.49
CA PRO A 242 14.32 5.70 -8.34
C PRO A 242 15.18 4.51 -8.76
N ASP A 243 16.37 4.41 -8.16
CA ASP A 243 17.30 3.30 -8.33
C ASP A 243 17.48 2.52 -7.01
N ASN A 244 18.33 1.50 -7.01
CA ASN A 244 18.59 0.71 -5.80
C ASN A 244 19.16 1.54 -4.65
N ILE A 245 20.06 2.50 -4.93
CA ILE A 245 20.69 3.35 -3.91
C ILE A 245 19.62 4.22 -3.22
N TYR A 246 18.71 4.79 -4.01
CA TYR A 246 17.60 5.58 -3.51
C TYR A 246 16.64 4.73 -2.66
N PHE A 247 16.35 3.50 -3.09
CA PHE A 247 15.54 2.55 -2.31
C PHE A 247 16.22 2.17 -0.98
N GLU A 248 17.52 1.87 -1.00
CA GLU A 248 18.34 1.58 0.19
C GLU A 248 18.34 2.77 1.16
N ASP A 249 18.44 3.99 0.66
CA ASP A 249 18.36 5.22 1.47
C ASP A 249 16.99 5.39 2.14
N ILE A 250 15.89 5.11 1.42
CA ILE A 250 14.54 5.11 1.99
C ILE A 250 14.44 4.11 3.13
N VAL A 251 14.93 2.89 2.92
CA VAL A 251 14.90 1.84 3.95
C VAL A 251 15.72 2.25 5.16
N SER A 252 16.88 2.87 4.96
CA SER A 252 17.74 3.34 6.03
C SER A 252 17.07 4.41 6.88
N LYS A 253 16.38 5.36 6.22
CA LYS A 253 15.52 6.36 6.90
C LYS A 253 14.36 5.70 7.64
N ALA A 254 13.76 4.64 7.08
CA ALA A 254 12.71 3.86 7.74
C ALA A 254 13.21 3.17 9.01
N ILE A 255 14.40 2.55 8.97
CA ILE A 255 15.07 1.93 10.13
C ILE A 255 15.35 2.98 11.20
N LEU A 256 15.94 4.11 10.81
CA LEU A 256 16.22 5.23 11.72
C LEU A 256 14.94 5.71 12.41
N PHE A 257 13.88 5.96 11.63
CA PHE A 257 12.60 6.44 12.15
C PHE A 257 11.95 5.44 13.11
N ARG A 258 11.82 4.17 12.71
CA ARG A 258 11.20 3.12 13.53
C ARG A 258 12.00 2.84 14.80
N THR A 259 13.33 2.95 14.72
CA THR A 259 14.18 2.82 15.89
C THR A 259 13.93 4.00 16.84
N ALA A 260 13.92 5.24 16.36
CA ALA A 260 13.58 6.40 17.18
C ALA A 260 12.19 6.27 17.85
N GLU A 261 11.15 5.80 17.14
CA GLU A 261 9.83 5.53 17.75
C GLU A 261 9.89 4.47 18.85
N LYS A 262 10.69 3.41 18.67
CA LYS A 262 10.88 2.36 19.66
C LYS A 262 11.65 2.88 20.88
N LEU A 263 12.71 3.65 20.65
CA LEU A 263 13.55 4.27 21.69
C LEU A 263 12.78 5.28 22.54
N TYR A 264 11.87 6.03 21.89
CA TYR A 264 10.97 6.94 22.60
C TYR A 264 10.10 6.19 23.61
N GLY A 265 9.68 4.97 23.27
CA GLY A 265 8.96 4.07 24.15
C GLY A 265 7.45 4.31 24.23
N VAL A 266 6.84 3.67 25.22
CA VAL A 266 5.42 3.76 25.59
C VAL A 266 5.32 3.89 27.11
N LYS A 267 4.23 4.50 27.61
CA LYS A 267 4.03 4.66 29.07
C LYS A 267 4.07 3.30 29.79
N PRO A 268 4.64 3.21 31.01
CA PRO A 268 5.19 4.32 31.82
C PRO A 268 6.62 4.74 31.47
N ASN A 269 7.32 4.01 30.60
CA ASN A 269 8.76 4.19 30.32
C ASN A 269 9.03 5.09 29.09
N ALA A 270 8.05 5.88 28.66
CA ALA A 270 8.24 6.78 27.51
C ALA A 270 9.07 8.00 27.90
N ILE A 271 9.82 8.56 26.94
CA ILE A 271 10.56 9.83 27.12
C ILE A 271 9.61 10.98 27.51
N GLY A 272 8.39 10.95 26.98
CA GLY A 272 7.33 11.90 27.30
C GLY A 272 6.02 11.52 26.63
N ASP A 273 5.23 12.51 26.24
CA ASP A 273 3.90 12.35 25.64
C ASP A 273 3.75 12.98 24.24
N LEU A 274 4.81 13.59 23.70
CA LEU A 274 4.83 14.25 22.39
C LEU A 274 5.50 13.44 21.27
N ARG A 275 5.48 12.09 21.32
CA ARG A 275 6.18 11.19 20.38
C ARG A 275 6.05 11.58 18.91
N TYR A 276 4.84 11.97 18.49
CA TYR A 276 4.54 12.31 17.10
C TYR A 276 5.19 13.63 16.62
N ILE A 277 5.64 14.48 17.55
CA ILE A 277 6.43 15.70 17.31
C ILE A 277 7.91 15.38 17.48
N THR A 278 8.26 14.79 18.62
CA THR A 278 9.64 14.60 19.06
C THR A 278 10.43 13.72 18.11
N VAL A 279 9.85 12.62 17.61
CA VAL A 279 10.57 11.72 16.70
C VAL A 279 10.92 12.38 15.36
N PRO A 280 9.97 12.96 14.59
CA PRO A 280 10.33 13.68 13.36
C PRO A 280 11.36 14.80 13.59
N TYR A 281 11.17 15.62 14.61
CA TYR A 281 12.07 16.74 14.91
C TYR A 281 13.47 16.27 15.29
N THR A 282 13.59 15.20 16.07
CA THR A 282 14.88 14.60 16.44
C THR A 282 15.64 14.11 15.21
N ILE A 283 14.95 13.42 14.29
CA ILE A 283 15.58 12.90 13.07
C ILE A 283 16.04 14.07 12.18
N SER A 284 15.20 15.10 12.02
CA SER A 284 15.58 16.29 11.26
C SER A 284 16.76 17.03 11.91
N LEU A 285 16.77 17.16 13.24
CA LEU A 285 17.83 17.83 13.98
C LEU A 285 19.15 17.07 13.91
N LEU A 286 19.12 15.75 14.11
CA LEU A 286 20.29 14.88 13.93
C LEU A 286 20.85 15.02 12.51
N SER A 287 19.98 14.96 11.50
CA SER A 287 20.40 15.04 10.10
C SER A 287 20.96 16.43 9.76
N TYR A 288 20.36 17.49 10.28
CA TYR A 288 20.84 18.87 10.13
C TYR A 288 22.22 19.07 10.78
N LEU A 289 22.38 18.66 12.04
CA LEU A 289 23.62 18.84 12.81
C LEU A 289 24.76 17.92 12.34
N THR A 290 24.46 16.85 11.61
CA THR A 290 25.46 16.03 10.90
C THR A 290 25.70 16.49 9.46
N GLU A 291 25.15 17.64 9.04
CA GLU A 291 25.19 18.13 7.66
C GLU A 291 24.75 17.08 6.63
N TYR A 292 23.80 16.23 7.01
CA TYR A 292 23.28 15.12 6.22
C TYR A 292 24.33 14.05 5.86
N LYS A 293 25.42 13.95 6.63
CA LYS A 293 26.53 13.00 6.43
C LYS A 293 26.39 11.69 7.22
N LEU A 294 25.20 11.35 7.71
CA LEU A 294 24.96 10.04 8.31
C LEU A 294 25.14 8.94 7.25
N ASP A 295 25.86 7.86 7.58
CA ASP A 295 26.09 6.74 6.67
C ASP A 295 24.83 5.86 6.56
N LEU A 296 23.92 6.25 5.67
CA LEU A 296 22.73 5.48 5.36
C LEU A 296 23.07 4.09 4.81
N PHE A 297 24.19 3.92 4.10
CA PHE A 297 24.53 2.61 3.57
C PHE A 297 24.88 1.63 4.69
N LYS A 298 25.63 2.07 5.71
CA LYS A 298 25.89 1.26 6.90
C LYS A 298 24.61 0.83 7.61
N ILE A 299 23.61 1.71 7.68
CA ILE A 299 22.28 1.37 8.26
C ILE A 299 21.59 0.31 7.41
N TRP A 300 21.61 0.43 6.08
CA TRP A 300 21.09 -0.58 5.17
C TRP A 300 21.84 -1.91 5.30
N THR A 301 23.17 -1.93 5.36
CA THR A 301 23.93 -3.19 5.45
C THR A 301 23.67 -3.93 6.75
N ASN A 302 23.55 -3.19 7.86
CA ASN A 302 23.33 -3.78 9.17
C ASN A 302 21.86 -4.07 9.46
N GLN A 303 20.94 -3.46 8.68
CA GLN A 303 19.49 -3.45 8.94
C GLN A 303 19.14 -2.94 10.36
N SER A 304 20.01 -2.09 10.92
CA SER A 304 19.91 -1.49 12.24
C SER A 304 20.82 -0.27 12.32
N ILE A 305 20.61 0.57 13.35
CA ILE A 305 21.57 1.61 13.74
C ILE A 305 22.44 1.11 14.90
N SER A 306 23.64 1.67 15.05
CA SER A 306 24.57 1.32 16.13
C SER A 306 23.99 1.67 17.51
N GLU A 307 24.49 1.02 18.57
CA GLU A 307 24.10 1.37 19.95
C GLU A 307 24.50 2.81 20.32
N GLY A 308 25.63 3.29 19.80
CA GLY A 308 26.06 4.68 19.98
C GLY A 308 25.04 5.65 19.40
N LEU A 309 24.63 5.45 18.15
CA LEU A 309 23.61 6.27 17.51
C LEU A 309 22.24 6.16 18.19
N GLN A 310 21.87 4.98 18.73
CA GLN A 310 20.67 4.84 19.55
C GLN A 310 20.74 5.68 20.84
N SER A 311 21.90 5.74 21.49
CA SER A 311 22.11 6.61 22.67
C SER A 311 21.94 8.08 22.29
N THR A 312 22.60 8.49 21.20
CA THR A 312 22.50 9.86 20.66
C THR A 312 21.05 10.26 20.39
N LEU A 313 20.27 9.38 19.75
CA LEU A 313 18.85 9.62 19.50
C LEU A 313 18.03 9.77 20.80
N ARG A 314 18.31 8.95 21.83
CA ARG A 314 17.63 9.05 23.13
C ARG A 314 17.87 10.41 23.78
N ASP A 315 19.12 10.88 23.78
CA ASP A 315 19.48 12.15 24.39
C ASP A 315 18.91 13.34 23.61
N LEU A 316 19.00 13.30 22.28
CA LEU A 316 18.36 14.32 21.43
C LEU A 316 16.85 14.35 21.61
N MET A 317 16.17 13.21 21.70
CA MET A 317 14.72 13.18 21.94
C MET A 317 14.35 13.84 23.27
N ARG A 318 15.17 13.69 24.33
CA ARG A 318 14.94 14.38 25.61
C ARG A 318 15.09 15.89 25.47
N LEU A 319 16.11 16.35 24.74
CA LEU A 319 16.34 17.78 24.46
C LEU A 319 15.22 18.38 23.62
N VAL A 320 14.80 17.67 22.56
CA VAL A 320 13.70 18.07 21.69
C VAL A 320 12.38 18.12 22.46
N GLU A 321 12.04 17.09 23.24
CA GLU A 321 10.82 17.05 24.06
C GLU A 321 10.77 18.24 25.02
N LYS A 322 11.89 18.53 25.71
CA LYS A 322 12.01 19.66 26.62
C LYS A 322 11.86 20.99 25.87
N PHE A 323 12.57 21.18 24.76
CA PHE A 323 12.48 22.38 23.94
C PHE A 323 11.04 22.65 23.49
N ILE A 324 10.32 21.64 23.00
CA ILE A 324 8.94 21.82 22.53
C ILE A 324 8.01 22.25 23.68
N LYS A 325 8.23 21.74 24.90
CA LYS A 325 7.44 22.10 26.09
C LYS A 325 7.75 23.52 26.57
N ASP A 326 9.03 23.89 26.59
CA ASP A 326 9.50 25.16 27.12
C ASP A 326 9.26 26.33 26.14
N SER A 327 9.34 26.07 24.82
CA SER A 327 9.23 27.11 23.79
C SER A 327 7.81 27.37 23.29
N ALA A 328 6.80 26.60 23.72
CA ALA A 328 5.43 26.74 23.23
C ALA A 328 4.79 28.04 23.77
N PRO A 329 4.58 29.08 22.93
CA PRO A 329 4.16 30.40 23.40
C PRO A 329 2.64 30.42 23.60
N GLY A 330 2.15 29.94 24.76
CA GLY A 330 0.73 29.85 25.08
C GLY A 330 -0.09 28.89 24.18
N ALA A 331 0.54 28.27 23.19
CA ALA A 331 -0.04 27.27 22.30
C ALA A 331 0.12 25.88 22.89
N LEU A 332 -0.87 25.00 22.68
CA LEU A 332 -0.71 23.57 22.92
C LEU A 332 0.50 23.08 22.10
N CYS A 333 1.41 22.31 22.72
CA CYS A 333 2.66 21.84 22.10
C CYS A 333 2.44 21.23 20.70
N GLY A 334 1.30 20.58 20.48
CA GLY A 334 0.89 20.04 19.18
C GLY A 334 0.67 21.07 18.08
N GLU A 335 0.12 22.24 18.38
CA GLU A 335 -0.03 23.31 17.40
C GLU A 335 1.31 24.03 17.15
N TRP A 336 2.14 24.13 18.19
CA TRP A 336 3.50 24.68 18.03
C TRP A 336 4.34 23.82 17.09
N GLY A 337 4.40 22.51 17.33
CA GLY A 337 5.16 21.56 16.48
C GLY A 337 4.66 21.44 15.03
N LYS A 338 3.49 21.99 14.68
CA LYS A 338 2.99 22.05 13.29
C LYS A 338 3.44 23.31 12.54
N LYS A 339 3.99 24.30 13.23
CA LYS A 339 4.44 25.58 12.64
C LYS A 339 5.89 25.48 12.18
N GLN A 340 6.18 26.10 11.04
CA GLN A 340 7.54 26.23 10.53
C GLN A 340 8.45 26.97 11.53
N ASP A 341 7.92 27.98 12.21
CA ASP A 341 8.66 28.78 13.20
C ASP A 341 9.24 27.94 14.34
N CYS A 342 8.53 26.89 14.75
CA CYS A 342 9.01 25.94 15.76
C CYS A 342 10.29 25.26 15.31
N TRP A 343 10.35 24.85 14.04
CA TRP A 343 11.53 24.22 13.48
C TRP A 343 12.69 25.21 13.31
N ILE A 344 12.41 26.45 12.88
CA ILE A 344 13.44 27.49 12.78
C ILE A 344 14.03 27.81 14.16
N ALA A 345 13.18 28.00 15.17
CA ALA A 345 13.61 28.27 16.53
C ALA A 345 14.46 27.12 17.10
N MET A 346 14.08 25.86 16.83
CA MET A 346 14.87 24.71 17.25
C MET A 346 16.25 24.67 16.60
N LYS A 347 16.33 24.93 15.28
CA LYS A 347 17.64 24.98 14.61
C LYS A 347 18.53 26.06 15.18
N GLU A 348 17.96 27.23 15.49
CA GLU A 348 18.71 28.34 16.07
C GLU A 348 19.22 28.01 17.49
N GLU A 349 18.39 27.39 18.32
CA GLU A 349 18.76 26.94 19.68
C GLU A 349 19.93 25.95 19.66
N PHE A 350 19.88 24.97 18.75
CA PHE A 350 20.82 23.85 18.75
C PHE A 350 21.96 23.97 17.72
N LYS A 351 22.08 25.08 16.98
CA LYS A 351 23.07 25.22 15.88
C LYS A 351 24.53 24.98 16.29
N ASN A 352 24.86 25.27 17.56
CA ASN A 352 26.21 25.11 18.12
C ASN A 352 26.32 23.87 19.04
N THR A 353 25.30 23.03 19.08
CA THR A 353 25.32 21.82 19.91
C THR A 353 26.14 20.74 19.23
N SER A 354 27.24 20.34 19.87
CA SER A 354 27.98 19.14 19.46
C SER A 354 27.16 17.90 19.79
N ILE A 355 26.83 17.10 18.77
CA ILE A 355 26.17 15.82 18.96
C ILE A 355 27.25 14.72 19.02
N PRO A 356 27.23 13.85 20.04
CA PRO A 356 28.10 12.67 20.08
C PRO A 356 27.60 11.60 19.10
N VAL A 357 27.73 11.83 17.79
CA VAL A 357 27.53 10.77 16.78
C VAL A 357 28.85 10.00 16.65
N PRO A 358 28.86 8.66 16.76
CA PRO A 358 30.06 7.88 16.53
C PRO A 358 30.63 8.15 15.12
N PRO A 359 31.95 8.40 14.98
CA PRO A 359 32.55 8.69 13.67
C PRO A 359 32.27 7.62 12.61
N ASP A 360 32.21 6.35 13.03
CA ASP A 360 31.91 5.22 12.14
C ASP A 360 30.48 5.24 11.60
N ASP A 361 29.56 6.01 12.18
CA ASP A 361 28.18 6.16 11.68
C ASP A 361 28.03 7.36 10.71
N LEU A 362 29.11 8.09 10.46
CA LEU A 362 29.19 9.14 9.44
C LEU A 362 29.84 8.59 8.16
N ILE A 363 29.50 9.20 7.03
CA ILE A 363 30.04 8.84 5.72
C ILE A 363 31.57 8.98 5.75
N ASN A 364 32.26 7.88 5.46
CA ASN A 364 33.70 7.89 5.23
C ASN A 364 33.98 7.96 3.71
N PRO A 365 34.65 9.02 3.20
CA PRO A 365 35.00 9.16 1.79
C PRO A 365 35.83 8.01 1.20
N GLU A 366 36.54 7.24 2.04
CA GLU A 366 37.36 6.10 1.61
C GLU A 366 36.56 4.81 1.43
N THR A 367 35.30 4.79 1.86
CA THR A 367 34.43 3.62 1.65
C THR A 367 34.08 3.45 0.18
N ARG A 368 34.05 2.20 -0.28
CA ARG A 368 33.71 1.92 -1.69
C ARG A 368 32.31 2.44 -2.01
N PRO A 369 32.12 3.10 -3.16
CA PRO A 369 30.81 3.57 -3.57
C PRO A 369 29.85 2.39 -3.72
N ARG A 370 28.59 2.60 -3.36
CA ARG A 370 27.55 1.59 -3.50
C ARG A 370 27.43 1.14 -4.95
N ARG A 371 27.33 -0.16 -5.17
CA ARG A 371 27.09 -0.72 -6.49
C ARG A 371 25.68 -0.37 -6.94
N ARG A 372 25.58 0.31 -8.09
CA ARG A 372 24.30 0.44 -8.81
C ARG A 372 23.98 -0.89 -9.48
N ILE A 373 22.75 -1.36 -9.28
CA ILE A 373 22.23 -2.59 -9.88
C ILE A 373 21.41 -2.19 -11.11
N SER A 374 21.58 -2.90 -12.23
CA SER A 374 20.83 -2.63 -13.46
C SER A 374 19.36 -3.04 -13.33
N ASP A 375 18.48 -2.39 -14.12
CA ASP A 375 17.07 -2.77 -14.21
C ASP A 375 16.90 -4.26 -14.55
N THR A 376 17.76 -4.78 -15.44
CA THR A 376 17.76 -6.18 -15.87
C THR A 376 18.08 -7.14 -14.72
N GLU A 377 19.02 -6.78 -13.83
CA GLU A 377 19.34 -7.59 -12.65
C GLU A 377 18.16 -7.63 -11.66
N VAL A 378 17.49 -6.49 -11.43
CA VAL A 378 16.29 -6.41 -10.59
C VAL A 378 15.15 -7.23 -11.19
N GLU A 379 14.93 -7.13 -12.50
CA GLU A 379 13.93 -7.92 -13.23
C GLU A 379 14.21 -9.42 -13.17
N ASN A 380 15.47 -9.82 -13.34
CA ASN A 380 15.87 -11.22 -13.24
C ASN A 380 15.64 -11.79 -11.82
N SER A 381 15.91 -11.01 -10.78
CA SER A 381 15.61 -11.39 -9.39
C SER A 381 14.11 -11.58 -9.18
N ASN A 382 13.30 -10.61 -9.62
CA ASN A 382 11.84 -10.69 -9.56
C ASN A 382 11.27 -11.88 -10.33
N PHE A 383 11.79 -12.12 -11.53
CA PHE A 383 11.37 -13.24 -12.37
C PHE A 383 11.64 -14.59 -11.70
N LYS A 384 12.81 -14.78 -11.07
CA LYS A 384 13.14 -16.02 -10.34
C LYS A 384 12.14 -16.31 -9.22
N GLU A 385 11.71 -15.29 -8.48
CA GLU A 385 10.68 -15.45 -7.44
C GLU A 385 9.32 -15.83 -8.05
N ILE A 386 8.90 -15.17 -9.13
CA ILE A 386 7.65 -15.53 -9.83
C ILE A 386 7.70 -16.97 -10.35
N GLU A 387 8.81 -17.36 -10.99
CA GLU A 387 9.03 -18.73 -11.49
C GLU A 387 8.95 -19.75 -10.34
N ALA A 388 9.53 -19.46 -9.18
CA ALA A 388 9.47 -20.32 -8.01
C ALA A 388 8.04 -20.47 -7.45
N THR A 389 7.30 -19.37 -7.30
CA THR A 389 5.89 -19.42 -6.85
C THR A 389 5.03 -20.24 -7.79
N ILE A 390 5.17 -20.06 -9.10
CA ILE A 390 4.41 -20.79 -10.12
C ILE A 390 4.75 -22.29 -10.09
N LYS A 391 6.02 -22.66 -9.95
CA LYS A 391 6.45 -24.06 -9.84
C LYS A 391 5.93 -24.77 -8.58
N ASN A 392 5.68 -24.02 -7.51
CA ASN A 392 5.16 -24.57 -6.24
C ASN A 392 3.63 -24.81 -6.24
N ILE A 393 2.92 -24.42 -7.30
CA ILE A 393 1.49 -24.73 -7.46
C ILE A 393 1.35 -26.18 -7.91
N SER A 394 0.59 -26.99 -7.16
CA SER A 394 0.41 -28.41 -7.46
C SER A 394 -0.36 -28.63 -8.77
N THR A 395 -0.12 -29.76 -9.44
CA THR A 395 -0.84 -30.15 -10.66
C THR A 395 -2.35 -30.18 -10.47
N GLN A 396 -2.83 -30.59 -9.30
CA GLN A 396 -4.25 -30.62 -8.99
C GLN A 396 -4.82 -29.19 -8.92
N LYS A 397 -4.10 -28.27 -8.26
CA LYS A 397 -4.47 -26.86 -8.18
C LYS A 397 -4.52 -26.20 -9.57
N TRP A 398 -3.59 -26.53 -10.46
CA TRP A 398 -3.61 -26.06 -11.85
C TRP A 398 -4.87 -26.47 -12.61
N LYS A 399 -5.38 -27.69 -12.40
CA LYS A 399 -6.66 -28.12 -12.99
C LYS A 399 -7.82 -27.27 -12.48
N VAL A 400 -7.86 -26.98 -11.19
CA VAL A 400 -8.92 -26.14 -10.59
C VAL A 400 -8.85 -24.71 -11.13
N ILE A 401 -7.65 -24.13 -11.24
CA ILE A 401 -7.44 -22.81 -11.84
C ILE A 401 -7.90 -22.79 -13.30
N TYR A 402 -7.53 -23.81 -14.09
CA TYR A 402 -7.98 -23.95 -15.48
C TYR A 402 -9.50 -24.02 -15.61
N GLN A 403 -10.14 -24.86 -14.79
CA GLN A 403 -11.60 -25.03 -14.80
C GLN A 403 -12.31 -23.71 -14.48
N TYR A 404 -11.81 -22.95 -13.51
CA TYR A 404 -12.33 -21.62 -13.20
C TYR A 404 -12.17 -20.64 -14.35
N CYS A 405 -11.03 -20.65 -15.04
CA CYS A 405 -10.83 -19.79 -16.21
C CYS A 405 -11.83 -20.14 -17.32
N LYS A 406 -12.15 -21.42 -17.49
CA LYS A 406 -13.13 -21.91 -18.46
C LYS A 406 -14.57 -21.57 -18.08
N GLU A 407 -14.89 -21.53 -16.78
CA GLU A 407 -16.24 -21.26 -16.27
C GLU A 407 -16.56 -19.77 -16.12
N ASN A 408 -15.57 -18.88 -16.26
CA ASN A 408 -15.74 -17.44 -16.08
C ASN A 408 -15.48 -16.70 -17.39
N ASP A 409 -16.56 -16.33 -18.08
CA ASP A 409 -16.52 -15.61 -19.37
C ASP A 409 -15.83 -14.24 -19.30
N GLU A 410 -15.65 -13.66 -18.10
CA GLU A 410 -14.83 -12.45 -17.91
C GLU A 410 -13.32 -12.68 -18.13
N ILE A 411 -12.85 -13.93 -18.21
CA ILE A 411 -11.45 -14.28 -18.40
C ILE A 411 -11.20 -14.56 -19.89
N PRO A 412 -10.39 -13.73 -20.57
CA PRO A 412 -10.05 -13.97 -21.97
C PRO A 412 -9.45 -15.36 -22.24
N ASP A 413 -9.82 -15.97 -23.37
CA ASP A 413 -9.37 -17.32 -23.76
C ASP A 413 -7.85 -17.49 -23.78
N TYR A 414 -7.10 -16.43 -24.10
CA TYR A 414 -5.64 -16.50 -24.10
C TYR A 414 -5.08 -16.79 -22.70
N PHE A 415 -5.72 -16.32 -21.63
CA PHE A 415 -5.34 -16.66 -20.26
C PHE A 415 -5.68 -18.10 -19.92
N THR A 416 -6.87 -18.56 -20.32
CA THR A 416 -7.32 -19.95 -20.13
C THR A 416 -6.37 -20.93 -20.82
N ASN A 417 -5.97 -20.62 -22.06
CA ASN A 417 -4.99 -21.40 -22.82
C ASN A 417 -3.60 -21.35 -22.19
N ALA A 418 -3.16 -20.19 -21.69
CA ALA A 418 -1.87 -20.05 -21.02
C ALA A 418 -1.80 -20.89 -19.74
N VAL A 419 -2.85 -20.88 -18.92
CA VAL A 419 -2.95 -21.72 -17.70
C VAL A 419 -2.90 -23.20 -18.05
N HIS A 420 -3.68 -23.63 -19.04
CA HIS A 420 -3.70 -25.02 -19.49
C HIS A 420 -2.31 -25.49 -19.94
N ASN A 421 -1.68 -24.72 -20.83
CA ASN A 421 -0.38 -25.06 -21.40
C ASN A 421 0.72 -25.06 -20.35
N LEU A 422 0.73 -24.07 -19.45
CA LEU A 422 1.72 -23.98 -18.39
C LEU A 422 1.55 -25.12 -17.37
N GLY A 423 0.31 -25.40 -16.95
CA GLY A 423 0.02 -26.53 -16.04
C GLY A 423 0.42 -27.88 -16.63
N ARG A 424 0.16 -28.10 -17.93
CA ARG A 424 0.59 -29.31 -18.66
C ARG A 424 2.12 -29.42 -18.72
N LYS A 425 2.80 -28.36 -19.13
CA LYS A 425 4.28 -28.33 -19.22
C LYS A 425 4.93 -28.65 -17.88
N LEU A 426 4.47 -28.03 -16.78
CA LEU A 426 4.97 -28.30 -15.44
C LEU A 426 4.75 -29.75 -15.02
N LYS A 427 3.59 -30.34 -15.34
CA LYS A 427 3.30 -31.77 -15.09
C LYS A 427 4.25 -32.69 -15.86
N GLU A 428 4.61 -32.33 -17.08
CA GLU A 428 5.50 -33.09 -17.97
C GLU A 428 7.00 -32.83 -17.71
N GLY A 429 7.34 -31.99 -16.73
CA GLY A 429 8.73 -31.60 -16.45
C GLY A 429 9.34 -30.66 -17.51
N ILE A 430 8.53 -30.12 -18.42
CA ILE A 430 8.95 -29.19 -19.46
C ILE A 430 9.02 -27.77 -18.86
N ARG A 431 10.15 -27.08 -19.08
CA ARG A 431 10.33 -25.71 -18.61
C ARG A 431 9.44 -24.73 -19.40
N PRO A 432 8.54 -23.97 -18.75
CA PRO A 432 7.77 -22.91 -19.42
C PRO A 432 8.66 -21.74 -19.83
N THR A 433 8.23 -21.01 -20.86
CA THR A 433 8.91 -19.78 -21.30
C THR A 433 8.65 -18.62 -20.33
N SER A 434 9.52 -17.62 -20.31
CA SER A 434 9.33 -16.43 -19.47
C SER A 434 8.03 -15.69 -19.78
N LYS A 435 7.62 -15.64 -21.05
CA LYS A 435 6.34 -15.03 -21.46
C LYS A 435 5.14 -15.77 -20.87
N GLU A 436 5.16 -17.10 -20.88
CA GLU A 436 4.08 -17.92 -20.30
C GLU A 436 3.98 -17.72 -18.78
N ILE A 437 5.12 -17.72 -18.09
CA ILE A 437 5.21 -17.48 -16.64
C ILE A 437 4.63 -16.11 -16.28
N LEU A 438 5.02 -15.05 -16.99
CA LEU A 438 4.57 -13.69 -16.72
C LEU A 438 3.07 -13.52 -17.03
N LEU A 439 2.59 -14.10 -18.13
CA LEU A 439 1.17 -14.04 -18.51
C LEU A 439 0.28 -14.76 -17.49
N VAL A 440 0.68 -15.97 -17.05
CA VAL A 440 -0.05 -16.69 -16.01
C VAL A 440 0.03 -15.95 -14.67
N ASN A 441 1.18 -15.38 -14.32
CA ASN A 441 1.32 -14.55 -13.12
C ASN A 441 0.36 -13.35 -13.11
N GLU A 442 0.18 -12.69 -14.26
CA GLU A 442 -0.79 -11.60 -14.43
C GLU A 442 -2.22 -12.08 -14.15
N LEU A 443 -2.61 -13.21 -14.73
CA LEU A 443 -3.93 -13.80 -14.48
C LEU A 443 -4.13 -14.14 -13.00
N LEU A 444 -3.17 -14.82 -12.39
CA LEU A 444 -3.26 -15.22 -10.97
C LEU A 444 -3.47 -13.98 -10.09
N ASN A 445 -2.81 -12.86 -10.39
CA ASN A 445 -3.04 -11.60 -9.69
C ASN A 445 -4.46 -11.05 -9.86
N LYS A 446 -5.10 -11.27 -11.02
CA LYS A 446 -6.49 -10.83 -11.29
C LYS A 446 -7.52 -11.70 -10.60
N ILE A 447 -7.31 -13.02 -10.54
CA ILE A 447 -8.35 -13.96 -10.10
C ILE A 447 -8.26 -14.32 -8.61
N ILE A 448 -7.10 -14.18 -7.97
CA ILE A 448 -6.90 -14.67 -6.60
C ILE A 448 -7.86 -14.10 -5.55
N TYR A 449 -8.47 -12.93 -5.80
CA TYR A 449 -9.50 -12.35 -4.91
C TYR A 449 -10.93 -12.57 -5.40
N LYS A 450 -11.10 -13.03 -6.63
CA LYS A 450 -12.41 -13.34 -7.23
C LYS A 450 -12.85 -14.78 -6.94
N THR A 451 -11.97 -15.62 -6.38
CA THR A 451 -12.25 -17.03 -6.18
C THR A 451 -11.61 -17.59 -4.91
N SER A 452 -12.29 -18.54 -4.26
CA SER A 452 -11.78 -19.32 -3.14
C SER A 452 -10.93 -20.51 -3.58
N ILE A 453 -10.64 -20.64 -4.88
CA ILE A 453 -9.82 -21.75 -5.42
C ILE A 453 -8.45 -21.82 -4.79
N PHE A 454 -7.94 -20.70 -4.32
CA PHE A 454 -6.66 -20.68 -3.64
C PHE A 454 -6.79 -21.09 -2.16
N ASP A 455 -8.00 -21.04 -1.57
CA ASP A 455 -8.31 -21.23 -0.15
C ASP A 455 -8.27 -22.70 0.31
N GLU A 456 -8.55 -23.66 -0.58
CA GLU A 456 -8.65 -25.10 -0.26
C GLU A 456 -7.53 -25.89 -0.94
N GLU A 457 -6.85 -26.78 -0.23
CA GLU A 457 -5.78 -27.61 -0.80
C GLU A 457 -6.25 -28.60 -1.87
#